data_AF-A0AAE0DW65-F1
#
_entry.id   AF-A0AAE0DW65-F1
#
_cell.length_a   1.000
_cell.length_b   1.000
_cell.length_c   1.000
_cell.angle_alpha   90.00
_cell.angle_beta   90.00
_cell.angle_gamma   90.00
#
_symmetry.space_group_name_H-M   'P 1'
#
loop_
_entity.id
_entity.type
_entity.pdbx_description
1 polymer ?
#
loop_
_entity_poly.entity_id
_entity_poly.type
_entity_poly.pdbx_seq_one_letter_code
_entity_poly.pdbx_strand_id
1 'polypeptide(L)'
;MNSLISVDSVIAAGLAVGLASIGPGVGQGIAAGQAVEGIARQPEAEGKIQDNRKRKILNTIRNSEELQGGAIQRLEKARARLRKVEREADQFRVNGYSEIEREKLNLIKSTYKTLEELENYKNETIRFDHQRAVQQVRQQVFQQVLKGARGTLNSSLNKELHLRTISENIDTFEAMAEITD
;
A
#
# COMPACT_ATOMS: atom_id res chain seq x y z
N MET A 1 -1.26 -10.37 -17.86
CA MET A 1 -1.13 -11.82 -18.02
C MET A 1 -1.51 -12.17 -19.45
N ASN A 2 -0.70 -13.00 -20.11
CA ASN A 2 -0.37 -12.86 -21.53
C ASN A 2 -1.47 -13.36 -22.49
N SER A 3 -1.87 -12.52 -23.45
CA SER A 3 -2.81 -12.80 -24.55
C SER A 3 -2.49 -14.09 -25.34
N LEU A 4 -1.25 -14.58 -25.29
CA LEU A 4 -0.83 -15.84 -25.91
C LEU A 4 -1.50 -17.07 -25.27
N ILE A 5 -1.64 -17.10 -23.94
CA ILE A 5 -2.25 -18.24 -23.22
C ILE A 5 -3.74 -18.38 -23.58
N SER A 6 -4.44 -17.27 -23.80
CA SER A 6 -5.85 -17.32 -24.22
C SER A 6 -6.01 -17.81 -25.66
N VAL A 7 -5.10 -17.46 -26.57
CA VAL A 7 -5.16 -17.91 -27.96
C VAL A 7 -4.81 -19.40 -28.06
N ASP A 8 -3.74 -19.83 -27.38
CA ASP A 8 -3.29 -21.22 -27.40
C ASP A 8 -4.35 -22.17 -26.80
N SER A 9 -5.02 -21.75 -25.74
CA SER A 9 -6.09 -22.55 -25.11
C SER A 9 -7.33 -22.71 -25.99
N VAL A 10 -7.68 -21.70 -26.79
CA VAL A 10 -8.82 -21.79 -27.72
C VAL A 10 -8.50 -22.72 -28.89
N ILE A 11 -7.26 -22.66 -29.41
CA ILE A 11 -6.80 -23.55 -30.48
C ILE A 11 -6.73 -25.01 -29.98
N ALA A 12 -6.16 -25.24 -28.80
CA ALA A 12 -6.10 -26.57 -28.19
C ALA A 12 -7.50 -27.16 -27.93
N ALA A 13 -8.45 -26.34 -27.47
CA ALA A 13 -9.84 -26.78 -27.26
C ALA A 13 -10.53 -27.15 -28.59
N GLY A 14 -10.33 -26.36 -29.64
CA GLY A 14 -10.89 -26.66 -30.97
C GLY A 14 -10.36 -27.97 -31.55
N LEU A 15 -9.05 -28.20 -31.44
CA LEU A 15 -8.41 -29.46 -31.88
C LEU A 15 -8.89 -30.66 -31.07
N ALA A 16 -8.99 -30.53 -29.75
CA ALA A 16 -9.44 -31.62 -28.89
C ALA A 16 -10.88 -32.05 -29.20
N VAL A 17 -11.80 -31.09 -29.41
CA VAL A 17 -13.20 -31.37 -29.77
C VAL A 17 -13.28 -32.00 -31.17
N GLY A 18 -12.51 -31.48 -32.14
CA GLY A 18 -12.47 -32.03 -33.49
C GLY A 18 -12.00 -33.49 -33.53
N LEU A 19 -10.89 -33.79 -32.86
CA LEU A 19 -10.34 -35.16 -32.81
C LEU A 19 -11.22 -36.14 -32.03
N ALA A 20 -11.91 -35.67 -30.97
CA ALA A 20 -12.82 -36.51 -30.18
C ALA A 20 -14.01 -37.06 -30.99
N SER A 21 -14.39 -36.41 -32.10
CA SER A 21 -15.50 -36.84 -32.95
C SER A 21 -15.19 -38.08 -33.82
N ILE A 22 -13.91 -38.42 -34.00
CA ILE A 22 -13.48 -39.53 -34.87
C ILE A 22 -13.86 -40.89 -34.27
N GLY A 23 -13.70 -41.06 -32.96
CA GLY A 23 -13.95 -42.33 -32.27
C GLY A 23 -15.38 -42.87 -32.47
N PRO A 24 -16.43 -42.06 -32.21
CA PRO A 24 -17.82 -42.43 -32.49
C PRO A 24 -18.06 -42.81 -33.96
N GLY A 25 -17.52 -42.04 -34.91
CA GLY A 25 -17.69 -42.30 -36.35
C GLY A 25 -17.11 -43.66 -36.77
N VAL A 26 -15.89 -43.97 -36.31
CA VAL A 26 -15.25 -45.27 -36.57
C VAL A 26 -16.05 -46.42 -35.93
N GLY A 27 -16.48 -46.26 -34.67
CA GLY A 27 -17.25 -47.28 -33.96
C GLY A 27 -18.62 -47.59 -34.61
N GLN A 28 -19.30 -46.57 -35.13
CA GLN A 28 -20.56 -46.73 -35.85
C GLN A 28 -20.36 -47.43 -37.20
N GLY A 29 -19.29 -47.10 -37.94
CA GLY A 29 -18.95 -47.75 -39.21
C GLY A 29 -18.65 -49.25 -39.05
N ILE A 30 -17.86 -49.61 -38.03
CA ILE A 30 -17.56 -51.02 -37.72
C ILE A 30 -18.84 -51.77 -37.32
N ALA A 31 -19.68 -51.17 -36.47
CA ALA A 31 -20.96 -51.78 -36.09
C ALA A 31 -21.90 -51.97 -37.29
N ALA A 32 -21.86 -51.07 -38.28
CA ALA A 32 -22.62 -51.19 -39.51
C ALA A 32 -22.11 -52.32 -40.41
N GLY A 33 -20.78 -52.43 -40.59
CA GLY A 33 -20.17 -53.50 -41.38
C GLY A 33 -20.44 -54.89 -40.79
N GLN A 34 -20.26 -55.05 -39.47
CA GLN A 34 -20.55 -56.32 -38.79
C GLN A 34 -22.04 -56.71 -38.85
N ALA A 35 -22.95 -55.73 -38.86
CA ALA A 35 -24.37 -56.00 -39.02
C ALA A 35 -24.69 -56.53 -40.43
N VAL A 36 -24.11 -55.94 -41.48
CA VAL A 36 -24.29 -56.40 -42.86
C VAL A 36 -23.73 -57.81 -43.05
N GLU A 37 -22.53 -58.08 -42.52
CA GLU A 37 -21.91 -59.40 -42.60
C GLU A 37 -22.70 -60.47 -41.81
N GLY A 38 -23.26 -60.10 -40.65
CA GLY A 38 -24.13 -60.98 -39.86
C GLY A 38 -25.44 -61.33 -40.58
N ILE A 39 -26.06 -60.36 -41.25
CA ILE A 39 -27.28 -60.57 -42.07
C ILE A 39 -26.98 -61.52 -43.24
N ALA A 40 -25.85 -61.34 -43.91
CA ALA A 40 -25.45 -62.20 -45.03
C ALA A 40 -25.23 -63.67 -44.62
N ARG A 41 -24.77 -63.92 -43.39
CA ARG A 41 -24.58 -65.29 -42.85
C ARG A 41 -25.87 -65.91 -42.30
N GLN A 42 -26.76 -65.10 -41.74
CA GLN A 42 -28.02 -65.54 -41.12
C GLN A 42 -29.18 -64.60 -41.49
N PRO A 43 -29.76 -64.74 -42.69
CA PRO A 43 -30.82 -63.85 -43.17
C PRO A 43 -32.10 -63.94 -42.32
N GLU A 44 -32.38 -65.11 -41.73
CA GLU A 44 -33.52 -65.33 -40.82
C GLU A 44 -33.45 -64.47 -39.54
N ALA A 45 -32.26 -63.99 -39.16
CA ALA A 45 -32.03 -63.15 -37.99
C ALA A 45 -31.99 -61.64 -38.29
N GLU A 46 -32.24 -61.23 -39.54
CA GLU A 46 -32.02 -59.85 -40.02
C GLU A 46 -32.65 -58.78 -39.13
N GLY A 47 -33.92 -58.94 -38.76
CA GLY A 47 -34.62 -57.98 -37.89
C GLY A 47 -33.92 -57.78 -36.54
N LYS A 48 -33.47 -58.87 -35.90
CA LYS A 48 -32.75 -58.80 -34.62
C LYS A 48 -31.39 -58.13 -34.76
N ILE A 49 -30.66 -58.40 -35.86
CA ILE A 49 -29.34 -57.82 -36.12
C ILE A 49 -29.46 -56.31 -36.40
N GLN A 50 -30.45 -55.92 -37.20
CA GLN A 50 -30.70 -54.51 -37.53
C GLN A 50 -31.11 -53.70 -36.30
N ASP A 51 -31.96 -54.25 -35.43
CA ASP A 51 -32.37 -53.62 -34.18
C ASP A 51 -31.21 -53.47 -33.20
N ASN A 52 -30.38 -54.50 -33.06
CA ASN A 52 -29.20 -54.43 -32.20
C ASN A 52 -28.20 -53.37 -32.70
N ARG A 53 -27.99 -53.28 -34.03
CA ARG A 53 -27.18 -52.22 -34.66
C ARG A 53 -27.73 -50.84 -34.36
N LYS A 54 -29.02 -50.60 -34.62
CA LYS A 54 -29.69 -49.31 -34.37
C LYS A 54 -29.52 -48.91 -32.90
N ARG A 55 -29.74 -49.85 -31.97
CA ARG A 55 -29.58 -49.63 -30.53
C ARG A 55 -28.14 -49.26 -30.16
N LYS A 56 -27.14 -49.96 -30.71
CA LYS A 56 -25.72 -49.67 -30.43
C LYS A 56 -25.28 -48.30 -30.94
N ILE A 57 -25.71 -47.92 -32.15
CA ILE A 57 -25.45 -46.59 -32.72
C ILE A 57 -26.12 -45.51 -31.85
N LEU A 58 -27.40 -45.66 -31.53
CA LEU A 58 -28.14 -44.71 -30.69
C LEU A 58 -27.51 -44.54 -29.31
N ASN A 59 -27.09 -45.63 -28.66
CA ASN A 59 -26.42 -45.55 -27.36
C ASN A 59 -25.05 -44.84 -27.47
N THR A 60 -24.32 -45.03 -28.57
CA THR A 60 -23.03 -44.35 -28.79
C THR A 60 -23.23 -42.83 -28.98
N ILE A 61 -24.25 -42.43 -29.75
CA ILE A 61 -24.61 -41.02 -29.95
C ILE A 61 -24.98 -40.37 -28.61
N ARG A 62 -25.92 -40.97 -27.87
CA ARG A 62 -26.37 -40.45 -26.58
C ARG A 62 -25.22 -40.29 -25.58
N ASN A 63 -24.35 -41.30 -25.46
CA ASN A 63 -23.18 -41.23 -24.59
C ASN A 63 -22.22 -40.10 -25.00
N SER A 64 -22.01 -39.91 -26.30
CA SER A 64 -21.15 -38.81 -26.79
C SER A 64 -21.76 -37.43 -26.53
N GLU A 65 -23.08 -37.27 -26.68
CA GLU A 65 -23.80 -36.02 -26.40
C GLU A 65 -23.77 -35.68 -24.91
N GLU A 66 -23.97 -36.68 -24.03
CA GLU A 66 -23.87 -36.51 -22.57
C GLU A 66 -22.45 -36.08 -22.15
N LEU A 67 -21.41 -36.71 -22.69
CA LEU A 67 -20.02 -36.33 -22.43
C LEU A 67 -19.72 -34.92 -22.94
N GLN A 68 -20.19 -34.56 -24.13
CA GLN A 68 -19.99 -33.23 -24.71
C GLN A 68 -20.70 -32.15 -23.91
N GLY A 69 -21.96 -32.37 -23.51
CA GLY A 69 -22.70 -31.47 -22.63
C GLY A 69 -22.02 -31.30 -21.26
N GLY A 70 -21.53 -32.39 -20.68
CA GLY A 70 -20.77 -32.36 -19.43
C GLY A 70 -19.45 -31.57 -19.54
N ALA A 71 -18.73 -31.71 -20.65
CA ALA A 71 -17.49 -30.97 -20.92
C ALA A 71 -17.75 -29.47 -21.11
N ILE A 72 -18.79 -29.10 -21.87
CA ILE A 72 -19.19 -27.69 -22.07
C ILE A 72 -19.54 -27.05 -20.72
N GLN A 73 -20.33 -27.71 -19.88
CA GLN A 73 -20.71 -27.16 -18.57
C GLN A 73 -19.49 -26.96 -17.66
N ARG A 74 -18.51 -27.88 -17.67
CA ARG A 74 -17.26 -27.72 -16.90
C ARG A 74 -16.45 -26.53 -17.41
N LEU A 75 -16.39 -26.35 -18.73
CA LEU A 75 -15.67 -25.25 -19.36
C LEU A 75 -16.32 -23.89 -19.07
N GLU A 76 -17.65 -23.81 -19.10
CA GLU A 76 -18.39 -22.60 -18.71
C GLU A 76 -18.16 -22.24 -17.24
N LYS A 77 -18.21 -23.24 -16.34
CA LYS A 77 -17.88 -23.05 -14.91
C LYS A 77 -16.45 -22.55 -14.73
N ALA A 78 -15.49 -23.11 -15.45
CA ALA A 78 -14.09 -22.67 -15.41
C ALA A 78 -13.93 -21.22 -15.91
N ARG A 79 -14.57 -20.86 -17.03
CA ARG A 79 -14.58 -19.49 -17.56
C ARG A 79 -15.22 -18.50 -16.59
N ALA A 80 -16.32 -18.88 -15.94
CA ALA A 80 -16.98 -18.02 -14.95
C ALA A 80 -16.07 -17.76 -13.74
N ARG A 81 -15.35 -18.78 -13.26
CA ARG A 81 -14.35 -18.64 -12.19
C ARG A 81 -13.19 -17.74 -12.62
N LEU A 82 -12.67 -17.92 -13.83
CA LEU A 82 -11.61 -17.08 -14.36
C LEU A 82 -12.02 -15.60 -14.39
N ARG A 83 -13.21 -15.29 -14.94
CA ARG A 83 -13.75 -13.92 -14.95
C ARG A 83 -13.95 -13.33 -13.56
N LYS A 84 -14.27 -14.16 -12.56
CA LYS A 84 -14.36 -13.70 -11.18
C LYS A 84 -12.97 -13.31 -10.65
N VAL A 85 -11.98 -14.18 -10.84
CA VAL A 85 -10.60 -13.94 -10.41
C VAL A 85 -10.00 -12.71 -11.11
N GLU A 86 -10.25 -12.53 -12.41
CA GLU A 86 -9.79 -11.36 -13.16
C GLU A 86 -10.37 -10.06 -12.57
N ARG A 87 -11.68 -10.02 -12.28
CA ARG A 87 -12.31 -8.87 -11.64
C ARG A 87 -11.75 -8.59 -10.24
N GLU A 88 -11.52 -9.63 -9.44
CA GLU A 88 -10.93 -9.49 -8.11
C GLU A 88 -9.49 -8.99 -8.18
N ALA A 89 -8.69 -9.48 -9.14
CA ALA A 89 -7.33 -9.03 -9.37
C ALA A 89 -7.28 -7.57 -9.84
N ASP A 90 -8.19 -7.16 -10.72
CA ASP A 90 -8.31 -5.77 -11.14
C ASP A 90 -8.74 -4.86 -9.99
N GLN A 91 -9.70 -5.29 -9.17
CA GLN A 91 -10.09 -4.56 -7.97
C GLN A 91 -8.92 -4.42 -6.99
N PHE A 92 -8.18 -5.51 -6.75
CA PHE A 92 -7.00 -5.48 -5.89
C PHE A 92 -5.94 -4.51 -6.43
N ARG A 93 -5.69 -4.52 -7.75
CA ARG A 93 -4.77 -3.60 -8.40
C ARG A 93 -5.18 -2.14 -8.21
N VAL A 94 -6.44 -1.80 -8.46
CA VAL A 94 -6.95 -0.42 -8.30
C VAL A 94 -6.93 0.03 -6.85
N ASN A 95 -7.36 -0.84 -5.93
CA ASN A 95 -7.33 -0.57 -4.49
C ASN A 95 -5.90 -0.36 -4.01
N GLY A 96 -4.98 -1.26 -4.37
CA GLY A 96 -3.57 -1.18 -4.00
C GLY A 96 -2.91 0.12 -4.49
N TYR A 97 -3.15 0.53 -5.74
CA TYR A 97 -2.64 1.83 -6.22
C TYR A 97 -3.21 3.01 -5.43
N SER A 98 -4.50 2.97 -5.08
CA SER A 98 -5.15 4.03 -4.31
C SER A 98 -4.64 4.10 -2.87
N GLU A 99 -4.37 2.95 -2.25
CA GLU A 99 -3.79 2.85 -0.91
C GLU A 99 -2.36 3.37 -0.88
N ILE A 100 -1.53 2.97 -1.84
CA ILE A 100 -0.15 3.46 -1.97
C ILE A 100 -0.11 4.98 -2.14
N GLU A 101 -0.97 5.55 -2.98
CA GLU A 101 -0.99 7.02 -3.15
C GLU A 101 -1.46 7.72 -1.88
N ARG A 102 -2.41 7.15 -1.15
CA ARG A 102 -2.86 7.68 0.16
C ARG A 102 -1.74 7.63 1.19
N GLU A 103 -1.03 6.52 1.30
CA GLU A 103 0.10 6.36 2.23
C GLU A 103 1.24 7.31 1.91
N LYS A 104 1.57 7.47 0.62
CA LYS A 104 2.55 8.45 0.16
C LYS A 104 2.16 9.87 0.56
N LEU A 105 0.91 10.28 0.34
CA LEU A 105 0.42 11.59 0.75
C LEU A 105 0.48 11.78 2.28
N ASN A 106 0.10 10.75 3.04
CA ASN A 106 0.19 10.78 4.50
C ASN A 106 1.64 10.90 5.00
N LEU A 107 2.57 10.16 4.40
CA LEU A 107 3.99 10.21 4.72
C LEU A 107 4.56 11.60 4.42
N ILE A 108 4.27 12.15 3.24
CA ILE A 108 4.68 13.51 2.87
C ILE A 108 4.14 14.51 3.89
N LYS A 109 2.85 14.45 4.22
CA LYS A 109 2.21 15.35 5.18
C LYS A 109 2.84 15.26 6.57
N SER A 110 3.07 14.04 7.06
CA SER A 110 3.75 13.80 8.34
C SER A 110 5.17 14.36 8.33
N THR A 111 5.89 14.17 7.24
CA THR A 111 7.27 14.67 7.08
C THR A 111 7.31 16.19 7.13
N TYR A 112 6.41 16.87 6.41
CA TYR A 112 6.29 18.33 6.47
C TYR A 112 5.99 18.83 7.87
N LYS A 113 5.08 18.17 8.59
CA LYS A 113 4.77 18.53 9.98
C LYS A 113 6.00 18.41 10.89
N THR A 114 6.74 17.31 10.80
CA THR A 114 7.99 17.14 11.56
C THR A 114 9.03 18.20 11.20
N LEU A 115 9.10 18.60 9.93
CA LEU A 115 10.01 19.64 9.45
C LEU A 115 9.66 21.01 10.03
N GLU A 116 8.36 21.36 10.08
CA GLU A 116 7.85 22.58 10.69
C GLU A 116 8.11 22.61 12.20
N GLU A 117 7.87 21.50 12.91
CA GLU A 117 8.20 21.37 14.33
C GLU A 117 9.70 21.56 14.60
N LEU A 118 10.56 21.00 13.75
CA LEU A 118 12.00 21.15 13.83
C LEU A 118 12.46 22.59 13.57
N GLU A 119 11.86 23.26 12.57
CA GLU A 119 12.14 24.66 12.27
C GLU A 119 11.76 25.57 13.45
N ASN A 120 10.58 25.35 14.03
CA ASN A 120 10.13 26.07 15.22
C ASN A 120 11.09 25.85 16.40
N TYR A 121 11.49 24.61 16.67
CA TYR A 121 12.46 24.29 17.71
C TYR A 121 13.81 25.00 17.52
N LYS A 122 14.32 25.04 16.28
CA LYS A 122 15.55 25.77 15.95
C LYS A 122 15.40 27.27 16.17
N ASN A 123 14.27 27.85 15.76
CA ASN A 123 13.99 29.27 15.95
C ASN A 123 13.95 29.64 17.44
N GLU A 124 13.35 28.80 18.28
CA GLU A 124 13.36 29.01 19.73
C GLU A 124 14.76 28.89 20.33
N THR A 125 15.54 27.93 19.86
CA THR A 125 16.94 27.75 20.30
C THR A 125 17.78 28.98 19.97
N ILE A 126 17.67 29.51 18.75
CA ILE A 126 18.37 30.73 18.33
C ILE A 126 17.95 31.91 19.19
N ARG A 127 16.65 32.07 19.46
CA ARG A 127 16.13 33.15 20.32
C ARG A 127 16.70 33.05 21.73
N PHE A 128 16.73 31.85 22.30
CA PHE A 128 17.30 31.60 23.63
C PHE A 128 18.80 31.90 23.68
N ASP A 129 19.57 31.41 22.70
CA ASP A 129 21.01 31.65 22.63
C ASP A 129 21.32 33.14 22.44
N HIS A 130 20.51 33.85 21.66
CA HIS A 130 20.64 35.29 21.50
C HIS A 130 20.42 36.03 22.82
N GLN A 131 19.35 35.69 23.55
CA GLN A 131 19.10 36.26 24.88
C GLN A 131 20.24 35.95 25.85
N ARG A 132 20.74 34.71 25.85
CA ARG A 132 21.88 34.31 26.68
C ARG A 132 23.12 35.13 26.36
N ALA A 133 23.45 35.31 25.08
CA ALA A 133 24.59 36.11 24.65
C ALA A 133 24.47 37.58 25.10
N VAL A 134 23.28 38.18 24.91
CA VAL A 134 23.00 39.55 25.37
C VAL A 134 23.18 39.69 26.89
N GLN A 135 22.68 38.74 27.67
CA GLN A 135 22.82 38.78 29.14
C GLN A 135 24.28 38.61 29.59
N GLN A 136 25.04 37.72 28.94
CA GLN A 136 26.47 37.56 29.22
C GLN A 136 27.24 38.86 28.95
N VAL A 137 27.02 39.48 27.79
CA VAL A 137 27.66 40.76 27.43
C VAL A 137 27.26 41.85 28.41
N ARG A 138 25.96 41.97 28.75
CA ARG A 138 25.47 42.94 29.73
C ARG A 138 26.18 42.79 31.08
N GLN A 139 26.31 41.56 31.57
CA GLN A 139 26.98 41.30 32.85
C GLN A 139 28.46 41.67 32.78
N GLN A 140 29.15 41.33 31.69
CA GLN A 140 30.56 41.70 31.51
C GLN A 140 30.76 43.21 31.49
N VAL A 141 29.94 43.93 30.71
CA VAL A 141 29.98 45.40 30.65
C VAL A 141 29.70 46.01 32.02
N PHE A 142 28.70 45.51 32.75
CA PHE A 142 28.39 45.98 34.09
C PHE A 142 29.56 45.81 35.06
N GLN A 143 30.21 44.65 35.05
CA GLN A 143 31.41 44.40 35.86
C GLN A 143 32.56 45.33 35.49
N GLN A 144 32.75 45.60 34.19
CA GLN A 144 33.79 46.53 33.74
C GLN A 144 33.51 47.97 34.18
N VAL A 145 32.25 48.41 34.08
CA VAL A 145 31.82 49.74 34.55
C VAL A 145 32.02 49.86 36.06
N LEU A 146 31.61 48.87 36.85
CA LEU A 146 31.83 48.85 38.30
C LEU A 146 33.32 48.90 38.66
N LYS A 147 34.16 48.13 37.98
CA LYS A 147 35.61 48.16 38.19
C LYS A 147 36.21 49.54 37.87
N GLY A 148 35.75 50.17 36.79
CA GLY A 148 36.13 51.53 36.40
C GLY A 148 35.70 52.57 37.43
N ALA A 149 34.41 52.57 37.83
CA ALA A 149 33.86 53.46 38.84
C ALA A 149 34.61 53.34 40.17
N ARG A 150 34.90 52.11 40.62
CA ARG A 150 35.71 51.86 41.82
C ARG A 150 37.12 52.43 41.69
N GLY A 151 37.75 52.30 40.52
CA GLY A 151 39.06 52.89 40.24
C GLY A 151 39.04 54.42 40.39
N THR A 152 38.06 55.08 39.76
CA THR A 152 37.87 56.53 39.84
C THR A 152 37.59 57.00 41.26
N LEU A 153 36.66 56.33 41.97
CA LEU A 153 36.36 56.65 43.37
C LEU A 153 37.62 56.56 44.25
N ASN A 154 38.41 55.50 44.08
CA ASN A 154 39.60 55.28 44.88
C ASN A 154 40.70 56.34 44.60
N SER A 155 40.79 56.88 43.39
CA SER A 155 41.71 57.99 43.07
C SER A 155 41.21 59.37 43.52
N SER A 156 39.90 59.56 43.64
CA SER A 156 39.28 60.85 43.99
C SER A 156 39.00 61.01 45.48
N LEU A 157 39.16 59.95 46.27
CA LEU A 157 38.88 59.89 47.70
C LEU A 157 39.84 60.80 48.49
N ASN A 158 39.35 61.97 48.90
CA ASN A 158 40.06 62.89 49.80
C ASN A 158 39.23 63.14 51.07
N LYS A 159 39.83 63.79 52.08
CA LYS A 159 39.17 64.00 53.39
C LYS A 159 37.82 64.73 53.27
N GLU A 160 37.69 65.67 52.33
CA GLU A 160 36.45 66.43 52.14
C GLU A 160 35.34 65.58 51.50
N LEU A 161 35.66 64.81 50.46
CA LEU A 161 34.71 63.91 49.83
C LEU A 161 34.22 62.83 50.81
N HIS A 162 35.13 62.27 51.62
CA HIS A 162 34.77 61.33 52.68
C HIS A 162 33.76 61.89 53.68
N LEU A 163 34.00 63.10 54.18
CA LEU A 163 33.11 63.72 55.18
C LEU A 163 31.73 64.03 54.57
N ARG A 164 31.67 64.53 53.33
CA ARG A 164 30.40 64.74 52.62
C ARG A 164 29.63 63.44 52.44
N THR A 165 30.28 62.37 51.97
CA THR A 165 29.63 61.07 51.80
C THR A 165 29.15 60.48 53.13
N ILE A 166 29.88 60.68 54.24
CA ILE A 166 29.42 60.24 55.57
C ILE A 166 28.15 61.02 55.99
N SER A 167 28.14 62.34 55.81
CA SER A 167 26.96 63.15 56.11
C SER A 167 25.75 62.72 55.29
N GLU A 168 25.92 62.58 53.97
CA GLU A 168 24.85 62.13 53.07
C GLU A 168 24.30 60.75 53.48
N ASN A 169 25.18 59.81 53.84
CA ASN A 169 24.75 58.50 54.31
C ASN A 169 23.96 58.58 55.62
N ILE A 170 24.39 59.40 56.58
CA ILE A 170 23.67 59.63 57.86
C ILE A 170 22.27 60.19 57.57
N ASP A 171 22.17 61.22 56.72
CA ASP A 171 20.89 61.84 56.34
C ASP A 171 19.96 60.80 55.69
N THR A 172 20.47 59.94 54.81
CA THR A 172 19.66 58.85 54.24
C THR A 172 19.24 57.79 55.26
N PHE A 173 20.07 57.47 56.25
CA PHE A 173 19.69 56.51 57.29
C PHE A 173 18.61 57.06 58.22
N GLU A 174 18.69 58.35 58.56
CA GLU A 174 17.66 59.05 59.34
C GLU A 174 16.34 59.05 58.57
N ALA A 175 16.36 59.40 57.27
CA ALA A 175 15.18 59.33 56.42
C ALA A 175 14.59 57.91 56.28
N MET A 176 15.43 56.87 56.24
CA MET A 176 14.95 55.47 56.22
C MET A 176 14.30 55.06 57.54
N ALA A 177 14.81 55.55 58.68
CA ALA A 177 14.23 55.31 59.99
C ALA A 177 12.86 56.00 60.14
N GLU A 178 12.73 57.24 59.67
CA GLU A 178 11.46 57.98 59.65
C GLU A 178 10.38 57.36 58.76
N ILE A 179 10.75 56.58 57.74
CA ILE A 179 9.80 55.86 56.86
C ILE A 179 9.33 54.54 57.49
N THR A 180 10.04 54.02 58.48
CA THR A 180 9.78 52.71 59.10
C THR A 180 8.94 52.80 60.39
N ASP A 181 8.76 54.00 60.95
CA ASP A 181 7.80 54.33 62.03
C ASP A 181 6.42 54.77 61.49
#